data_AF-A0A7V6ULV7-F1
#
_entry.id   AF-A0A7V6ULV7-F1
#
_cell.length_a   1.000
_cell.length_b   1.000
_cell.length_c   1.000
_cell.angle_alpha   90.00
_cell.angle_beta   90.00
_cell.angle_gamma   90.00
#
_symmetry.space_group_name_H-M   'P 1'
#
loop_
_entity.id
_entity.type
_entity.pdbx_description
1 polymer ?
#
loop_
_entity_poly.entity_id
_entity_poly.type
_entity_poly.pdbx_seq_one_letter_code
_entity_poly.pdbx_strand_id
1 'polypeptide(L)'
;MKELDEFINRTKKLAFLLEEGLPSEGREEYIQAIQDLMDAREQLLKTLPNLSKVLDNNEKQELINLERKISGLMLEQRNTIKKDLQVLQLKKKKSNNYANPYENLSADGMFFDKRN
;
A
#
# COMPACT_ATOMS: atom_id res chain seq x y z
N MET A 1 -26.12 -20.24 -0.56
CA MET A 1 -25.38 -20.29 0.72
C MET A 1 -23.88 -20.43 0.49
N LYS A 2 -23.41 -21.46 -0.25
CA LYS A 2 -21.96 -21.67 -0.51
C LYS A 2 -21.16 -20.42 -0.95
N GLU A 3 -21.68 -19.62 -1.90
CA GLU A 3 -20.99 -18.38 -2.36
C GLU A 3 -20.92 -17.30 -1.28
N LEU A 4 -21.93 -17.22 -0.40
CA LEU A 4 -21.98 -16.25 0.69
C LEU A 4 -20.95 -16.61 1.76
N ASP A 5 -20.89 -17.90 2.11
CA ASP A 5 -19.90 -18.42 3.04
C ASP A 5 -18.48 -18.20 2.51
N GLU A 6 -18.29 -18.41 1.21
CA GLU A 6 -17.01 -18.15 0.55
C GLU A 6 -16.63 -16.66 0.59
N PHE A 7 -17.57 -15.76 0.35
CA PHE A 7 -17.34 -14.32 0.46
C PHE A 7 -16.94 -13.92 1.88
N ILE A 8 -17.66 -14.40 2.90
CA ILE A 8 -17.35 -14.13 4.31
C ILE A 8 -15.96 -14.67 4.67
N ASN A 9 -15.64 -15.89 4.25
CA ASN A 9 -14.33 -16.50 4.50
C ASN A 9 -13.19 -15.70 3.86
N ARG A 10 -13.37 -15.23 2.62
CA ARG A 10 -12.37 -14.39 1.94
C ARG A 10 -12.22 -13.03 2.61
N THR A 11 -13.31 -12.44 3.07
CA THR A 11 -13.28 -11.19 3.86
C THR A 11 -12.50 -11.38 5.17
N LYS A 12 -12.74 -12.49 5.90
CA LYS A 12 -11.98 -12.83 7.11
C LYS A 12 -10.50 -13.07 6.83
N LYS A 13 -10.17 -13.79 5.75
CA LYS A 13 -8.79 -14.04 5.34
C LYS A 13 -8.07 -12.74 4.96
N LEU A 14 -8.74 -11.82 4.27
CA LEU A 14 -8.19 -10.52 3.93
C LEU A 14 -7.94 -9.66 5.19
N ALA A 15 -8.89 -9.64 6.13
CA ALA A 15 -8.69 -8.96 7.40
C ALA A 15 -7.48 -9.52 8.16
N PHE A 16 -7.38 -10.84 8.27
CA PHE A 16 -6.25 -11.51 8.91
C PHE A 16 -4.90 -11.15 8.26
N LEU A 17 -4.81 -11.22 6.92
CA LEU A 17 -3.59 -10.86 6.19
C LEU A 17 -3.21 -9.39 6.43
N LEU A 18 -4.18 -8.48 6.42
CA LEU A 18 -3.93 -7.06 6.68
C LEU A 18 -3.51 -6.77 8.13
N GLU A 19 -3.91 -7.61 9.09
CA GLU A 19 -3.52 -7.51 10.49
C GLU A 19 -2.07 -7.94 10.74
N GLU A 20 -1.53 -8.87 9.95
CA GLU A 20 -0.11 -9.22 9.98
C GLU A 20 0.77 -8.01 9.62
N GLY A 21 0.19 -7.06 8.88
CA GLY A 21 0.82 -5.80 8.52
C GLY A 21 1.70 -5.94 7.28
N LEU A 22 2.19 -4.79 6.82
CA LEU A 22 3.03 -4.74 5.63
C LEU A 22 4.44 -5.31 5.96
N PRO A 23 4.88 -6.40 5.30
CA PRO A 23 6.16 -7.01 5.62
C PRO A 23 7.33 -6.22 5.03
N SER A 24 8.51 -6.36 5.64
CA SER A 24 9.75 -5.74 5.16
C SER A 24 10.36 -6.47 3.96
N GLU A 25 10.22 -7.80 3.92
CA GLU A 25 10.64 -8.68 2.82
C GLU A 25 9.40 -9.38 2.24
N GLY A 26 9.43 -9.74 0.95
CA GLY A 26 8.28 -10.39 0.32
C GLY A 26 7.06 -9.46 0.11
N ARG A 27 7.30 -8.15 0.00
CA ARG A 27 6.25 -7.13 -0.09
C ARG A 27 5.41 -7.27 -1.35
N GLU A 28 6.02 -7.67 -2.46
CA GLU A 28 5.31 -7.84 -3.73
C GLU A 28 4.32 -8.99 -3.63
N GLU A 29 4.76 -10.13 -3.10
CA GLU A 29 3.94 -11.33 -2.88
C GLU A 29 2.78 -11.04 -1.93
N TYR A 30 3.05 -10.29 -0.86
CA TYR A 30 2.02 -9.86 0.09
C TYR A 30 0.96 -8.95 -0.59
N ILE A 31 1.40 -7.97 -1.38
CA ILE A 31 0.48 -7.08 -2.12
C ILE A 31 -0.33 -7.89 -3.14
N GLN A 32 0.30 -8.82 -3.85
CA GLN A 32 -0.37 -9.70 -4.81
C GLN A 32 -1.44 -10.56 -4.11
N ALA A 33 -1.13 -11.14 -2.95
CA ALA A 33 -2.09 -11.92 -2.18
C ALA A 33 -3.30 -11.09 -1.72
N ILE A 34 -3.10 -9.83 -1.34
CA ILE A 34 -4.21 -8.89 -1.07
C ILE A 34 -5.04 -8.65 -2.32
N GLN A 35 -4.40 -8.38 -3.46
CA GLN A 35 -5.08 -8.11 -4.73
C GLN A 35 -5.93 -9.31 -5.16
N ASP A 36 -5.36 -10.52 -5.11
CA ASP A 36 -6.07 -11.76 -5.45
C ASP A 36 -7.30 -11.98 -4.56
N LEU A 37 -7.20 -11.67 -3.26
CA LEU A 37 -8.32 -11.74 -2.33
C LEU A 37 -9.38 -10.70 -2.64
N MET A 38 -9.00 -9.48 -3.02
CA MET A 38 -9.93 -8.42 -3.41
C MET A 38 -10.67 -8.78 -4.69
N ASP A 39 -9.95 -9.23 -5.72
CA ASP A 39 -10.52 -9.60 -7.02
C ASP A 39 -11.51 -10.76 -6.87
N ALA A 40 -11.14 -11.79 -6.10
CA ALA A 40 -12.03 -12.91 -5.80
C ALA A 40 -13.29 -12.47 -5.04
N ARG A 41 -13.18 -11.53 -4.09
CA ARG A 41 -14.34 -10.96 -3.38
C ARG A 41 -15.24 -10.17 -4.33
N GLU A 42 -14.66 -9.37 -5.22
CA GLU A 42 -15.42 -8.60 -6.22
C GLU A 42 -16.21 -9.53 -7.16
N GLN A 43 -15.60 -10.63 -7.60
CA GLN A 43 -16.27 -11.62 -8.44
C GLN A 43 -17.48 -12.25 -7.74
N LEU A 44 -17.34 -12.61 -6.45
CA LEU A 44 -18.45 -13.14 -5.65
C LEU A 44 -19.56 -12.11 -5.43
N LEU A 45 -19.23 -10.83 -5.24
CA LEU A 45 -20.24 -9.78 -5.08
C LEU A 45 -21.13 -9.59 -6.32
N LYS A 46 -20.64 -9.96 -7.51
CA LYS A 46 -21.42 -9.90 -8.76
C LYS A 46 -22.52 -10.96 -8.83
N THR A 47 -22.33 -12.12 -8.20
CA THR A 47 -23.30 -13.23 -8.21
C THR A 47 -24.18 -13.25 -6.98
N LEU A 48 -23.74 -12.65 -5.88
CA LEU A 48 -24.47 -12.69 -4.62
C LEU A 48 -25.77 -11.88 -4.66
N PRO A 49 -26.88 -12.44 -4.15
CA PRO A 49 -28.09 -11.67 -3.90
C PRO A 49 -27.81 -10.60 -2.84
N ASN A 50 -28.68 -9.60 -2.74
CA ASN A 50 -28.52 -8.51 -1.77
C ASN A 50 -28.29 -9.07 -0.36
N LEU A 51 -27.04 -8.92 0.14
CA LEU A 51 -26.56 -9.44 1.42
C LEU A 51 -27.46 -9.03 2.59
N SER A 52 -28.11 -7.87 2.48
CA SER A 52 -29.03 -7.34 3.49
C SER A 52 -30.27 -8.22 3.71
N LYS A 53 -30.65 -9.04 2.72
CA LYS A 53 -31.80 -9.95 2.81
C LYS A 53 -31.44 -11.35 3.30
N VAL A 54 -30.17 -11.74 3.19
CA VAL A 54 -29.72 -13.12 3.45
C VAL A 54 -29.04 -13.26 4.80
N LEU A 55 -28.41 -12.19 5.29
CA LEU A 55 -27.69 -12.19 6.56
C LEU A 55 -28.60 -11.82 7.75
N ASP A 56 -28.35 -12.46 8.89
CA ASP A 56 -28.93 -12.07 10.16
C ASP A 56 -28.33 -10.77 10.69
N ASN A 57 -29.01 -10.12 11.64
CA ASN A 57 -28.56 -8.84 12.19
C ASN A 57 -27.15 -8.91 12.81
N ASN A 58 -26.81 -10.01 13.49
CA ASN A 58 -25.49 -10.20 14.07
C ASN A 58 -24.40 -10.33 13.00
N GLU A 59 -24.65 -11.14 11.97
CA GLU A 59 -23.72 -11.35 10.86
C GLU A 59 -23.48 -10.06 10.06
N LYS A 60 -24.53 -9.26 9.86
CA LYS A 60 -24.42 -7.94 9.24
C LYS A 60 -23.49 -7.02 10.03
N GLN A 61 -23.64 -6.98 11.35
CA GLN A 61 -22.80 -6.13 12.20
C GLN A 61 -21.35 -6.62 12.19
N GLU A 62 -21.11 -7.92 12.28
CA GLU A 62 -19.77 -8.50 12.17
C GLU A 62 -19.11 -8.15 10.83
N LEU A 63 -19.84 -8.31 9.72
CA LEU A 63 -19.35 -8.01 8.39
C LEU A 63 -19.03 -6.51 8.23
N ILE A 64 -19.92 -5.62 8.69
CA ILE A 64 -19.67 -4.17 8.66
C ILE A 64 -18.42 -3.79 9.46
N ASN A 65 -18.23 -4.42 10.62
CA ASN A 65 -17.04 -4.18 11.45
C ASN A 65 -15.76 -4.67 10.76
N LEU A 66 -15.81 -5.84 10.10
CA LEU A 66 -14.70 -6.35 9.30
C LEU A 66 -14.36 -5.41 8.13
N GLU A 67 -15.35 -4.93 7.37
CA GLU A 67 -15.10 -4.00 6.25
C GLU A 67 -14.48 -2.68 6.74
N ARG A 68 -14.93 -2.16 7.87
CA ARG A 68 -14.33 -0.97 8.49
C ARG A 68 -12.88 -1.22 8.90
N LYS A 69 -12.59 -2.37 9.50
CA LYS A 69 -11.23 -2.78 9.89
C LYS A 69 -10.31 -2.89 8.67
N ILE A 70 -10.75 -3.62 7.65
CA ILE A 70 -10.04 -3.77 6.36
C ILE A 70 -9.73 -2.39 5.76
N SER A 71 -10.73 -1.52 5.68
CA SER A 71 -10.56 -0.17 5.12
C SER A 71 -9.52 0.66 5.88
N GLY A 72 -9.54 0.59 7.21
CA GLY A 72 -8.57 1.26 8.07
C GLY A 72 -7.15 0.74 7.86
N LEU A 73 -6.96 -0.58 7.89
CA LEU A 73 -5.65 -1.22 7.70
C LEU A 73 -5.07 -0.96 6.31
N MET A 74 -5.89 -1.04 5.26
CA MET A 74 -5.46 -0.73 3.90
C MET A 74 -5.01 0.73 3.78
N LEU A 75 -5.74 1.67 4.41
CA LEU A 75 -5.36 3.08 4.41
C LEU A 75 -4.01 3.29 5.11
N GLU A 76 -3.80 2.65 6.25
CA GLU A 76 -2.55 2.69 6.99
C GLU A 76 -1.39 2.16 6.14
N GLN A 77 -1.52 0.96 5.58
CA GLN A 77 -0.49 0.36 4.75
C GLN A 77 -0.19 1.22 3.53
N ARG A 78 -1.22 1.74 2.83
CA ARG A 78 -1.06 2.69 1.71
C ARG A 78 -0.26 3.93 2.13
N ASN A 79 -0.53 4.48 3.30
CA ASN A 79 0.20 5.65 3.81
C ASN A 79 1.67 5.31 4.10
N THR A 80 1.94 4.11 4.61
CA THR A 80 3.32 3.61 4.79
C THR A 80 4.03 3.51 3.43
N ILE A 81 3.41 2.89 2.42
CA ILE A 81 3.96 2.80 1.05
C ILE A 81 4.28 4.20 0.51
N LYS A 82 3.35 5.14 0.66
CA LYS A 82 3.54 6.51 0.20
C LYS A 82 4.73 7.19 0.87
N LYS A 83 4.92 7.01 2.18
CA LYS A 83 6.07 7.56 2.93
C LYS A 83 7.38 6.95 2.42
N ASP A 84 7.43 5.64 2.21
CA ASP A 84 8.61 4.95 1.69
C ASP A 84 9.04 5.53 0.33
N LEU A 85 8.07 5.71 -0.58
CA LEU A 85 8.31 6.31 -1.89
C LEU A 85 8.85 7.74 -1.79
N GLN A 86 8.31 8.56 -0.88
CA GLN A 86 8.80 9.91 -0.64
C GLN A 86 10.25 9.91 -0.14
N VAL A 87 10.59 9.02 0.80
CA VAL A 87 11.96 8.87 1.32
C VAL A 87 12.92 8.45 0.21
N LEU A 88 12.53 7.49 -0.65
CA LEU A 88 13.34 7.05 -1.78
C LEU A 88 13.59 8.17 -2.79
N GLN A 89 12.56 8.97 -3.12
CA GLN A 89 12.70 10.12 -4.01
C GLN A 89 13.65 11.18 -3.44
N LEU A 90 13.57 11.46 -2.13
CA LEU A 90 14.47 12.40 -1.46
C LEU A 90 15.92 11.90 -1.46
N LYS A 91 16.14 10.61 -1.20
CA LYS A 91 17.48 9.99 -1.27
C LYS A 91 18.07 10.10 -2.67
N LYS A 92 17.28 9.83 -3.72
CA LYS A 92 17.71 9.98 -5.12
C LYS A 92 18.12 11.42 -5.45
N LYS A 93 17.31 12.41 -5.05
CA LYS A 93 17.63 13.84 -5.25
C LYS A 93 18.93 14.24 -4.54
N LYS A 94 19.12 13.82 -3.29
CA LYS A 94 20.35 14.10 -2.55
C LYS A 94 21.57 13.44 -3.20
N SER A 95 21.47 12.18 -3.59
CA SER A 95 22.56 11.47 -4.28
C SER A 95 23.00 12.15 -5.57
N ASN A 96 22.05 12.67 -6.37
CA ASN A 96 22.35 13.41 -7.59
C ASN A 96 23.01 14.77 -7.30
N ASN A 97 22.62 15.45 -6.22
CA ASN A 97 23.23 16.73 -5.83
C ASN A 97 24.67 16.58 -5.31
N TYR A 98 25.03 15.44 -4.71
CA TYR A 98 26.40 15.14 -4.30
C TYR A 98 27.30 14.63 -5.44
N ALA A 99 26.71 14.12 -6.53
CA ALA A 99 27.47 13.69 -7.70
C ALA A 99 28.01 14.86 -8.53
N ASN A 100 27.53 16.09 -8.32
CA ASN A 100 28.00 17.26 -9.07
C ASN A 100 28.28 18.54 -8.26
N PRO A 101 29.28 18.54 -7.35
CA PRO A 101 29.70 19.75 -6.67
C PRO A 101 30.50 20.72 -7.57
N TYR A 102 30.87 20.31 -8.78
CA TYR A 102 31.82 21.03 -9.65
C TYR A 102 31.31 21.33 -11.07
N GLU A 103 30.10 20.89 -11.47
CA GLU A 103 29.57 21.19 -12.82
C GLU A 103 29.26 22.67 -13.05
N ASN A 104 29.13 23.47 -11.98
CA ASN A 104 28.96 24.92 -12.05
C ASN A 104 30.23 25.69 -11.66
N LEU A 105 31.42 25.12 -11.82
CA LEU A 105 32.62 25.95 -12.02
C LEU A 105 32.72 26.25 -13.52
N SER A 106 31.90 27.23 -13.92
CA SER A 106 32.10 27.96 -15.16
C SER A 106 33.59 28.25 -15.32
N ALA A 107 34.13 27.87 -16.47
CA ALA A 107 35.51 28.01 -16.87
C ALA A 107 35.91 29.48 -17.09
N ASP A 108 35.78 30.31 -16.07
CA ASP A 108 36.39 31.63 -16.01
C ASP A 108 37.53 31.58 -14.97
N GLY A 109 38.54 30.80 -15.33
CA GLY A 109 39.77 30.65 -14.56
C GLY A 109 40.53 31.96 -14.55
N MET A 110 40.27 32.81 -13.56
CA MET A 110 41.12 33.97 -13.28
C MET A 110 41.20 34.23 -11.77
N PHE A 111 41.92 33.35 -11.06
CA PHE A 111 42.49 33.74 -9.77
C PHE A 111 43.86 34.35 -10.01
N PHE A 112 43.91 35.69 -10.03
CA PHE A 112 45.14 36.43 -9.89
C PHE A 112 45.67 36.24 -8.46
N ASP A 113 46.65 35.35 -8.29
CA ASP A 113 47.60 35.50 -7.18
C ASP A 113 48.84 36.22 -7.72
N LYS A 114 48.85 37.55 -7.60
CA LYS A 114 50.10 38.32 -7.64
C LYS A 114 50.45 38.68 -6.22
N ARG A 115 51.24 37.81 -5.59
CA ARG A 115 52.10 38.16 -4.46
C ARG A 115 53.56 38.18 -4.93
N ASN A 116 54.20 39.30 -4.60
CA ASN A 116 55.60 39.72 -4.80
C ASN A 116 55.92 40.36 -6.15
#